data_AF-A0A6J6R4F5-F1
#
_entry.id   AF-A0A6J6R4F5-F1
#
_cell.length_a   1.000
_cell.length_b   1.000
_cell.length_c   1.000
_cell.angle_alpha   90.00
_cell.angle_beta   90.00
_cell.angle_gamma   90.00
#
_symmetry.space_group_name_H-M   'P 1'
#
loop_
_entity.id
_entity.type
_entity.pdbx_description
1 polymer ?
#
loop_
_entity_poly.entity_id
_entity_poly.type
_entity_poly.pdbx_seq_one_letter_code
_entity_poly.pdbx_strand_id
1 'polypeptide(L)'
;MGDAAGVFGGERRGAICREMTKRYEETIRGTLSELSTWADSNEVLGEITLVVEGASADSASLSADEMVARVREFEGAGMDRKGAIASVAQEFGIAKRIVYAAVVDANKINP
;
A
#
# COMPACT_ATOMS: atom_id res chain seq x y z
N MET A 1 13.54 -9.35 6.36
CA MET A 1 12.05 -9.45 6.33
C MET A 1 11.37 -8.42 7.20
N GLY A 2 12.02 -7.88 8.24
CA GLY A 2 11.47 -6.83 9.11
C GLY A 2 10.91 -5.59 8.39
N ASP A 3 11.62 -5.05 7.40
CA ASP A 3 11.15 -3.87 6.64
C ASP A 3 9.84 -4.16 5.88
N ALA A 4 9.74 -5.33 5.24
CA ALA A 4 8.53 -5.72 4.51
C ALA A 4 7.32 -5.86 5.46
N ALA A 5 7.52 -6.47 6.63
CA ALA A 5 6.48 -6.55 7.66
C ALA A 5 6.09 -5.17 8.20
N GLY A 6 7.07 -4.28 8.39
CA GLY A 6 6.84 -2.91 8.86
C GLY A 6 6.09 -2.02 7.87
N VAL A 7 6.39 -2.14 6.57
CA VAL A 7 5.81 -1.30 5.52
C VAL A 7 4.47 -1.85 5.01
N PHE A 8 4.38 -3.16 4.78
CA PHE A 8 3.18 -3.78 4.17
C PHE A 8 2.17 -4.31 5.18
N GLY A 9 2.53 -4.33 6.46
CA GLY A 9 1.75 -4.88 7.56
C GLY A 9 2.10 -6.35 7.82
N GLY A 10 2.35 -6.68 9.09
CA GLY A 10 2.81 -8.01 9.51
C GLY A 10 1.86 -9.16 9.17
N GLU A 11 0.55 -8.90 9.15
CA GLU A 11 -0.49 -9.90 8.86
C GLU A 11 -0.64 -10.24 7.37
N ARG A 12 -0.02 -9.47 6.48
CA ARG A 12 -0.11 -9.71 5.04
C ARG A 12 0.49 -11.07 4.69
N ARG A 13 -0.18 -11.82 3.82
CA ARG A 13 0.29 -13.15 3.42
C ARG A 13 1.51 -13.03 2.50
N GLY A 14 2.40 -14.01 2.58
CA GLY A 14 3.54 -14.12 1.66
C GLY A 14 4.10 -15.55 1.57
N ALA A 15 5.13 -15.70 0.76
CA ALA A 15 5.90 -16.93 0.65
C ALA A 15 7.38 -16.65 0.33
N ILE A 16 8.28 -17.32 1.04
CA ILE A 16 9.70 -17.40 0.67
C ILE A 16 9.90 -18.68 -0.14
N CYS A 17 10.40 -18.56 -1.36
CA CYS A 17 10.75 -19.68 -2.23
C CYS A 17 12.26 -19.74 -2.40
N ARG A 18 12.86 -20.90 -2.09
CA ARG A 18 14.31 -21.13 -2.17
C ARG A 18 14.62 -22.36 -3.03
N GLU A 19 15.82 -22.36 -3.60
CA GLU A 19 16.35 -23.45 -4.42
C GLU A 19 15.46 -23.86 -5.61
N MET A 20 14.73 -22.89 -6.17
CA MET A 20 13.97 -23.08 -7.40
C MET A 20 14.91 -23.67 -8.47
N THR A 21 14.57 -24.86 -9.00
CA THR A 21 15.32 -25.71 -9.96
C THR A 21 16.32 -26.74 -9.41
N LYS A 22 16.54 -26.84 -8.09
CA LYS A 22 17.36 -27.92 -7.48
C LYS A 22 16.47 -29.00 -6.83
N ARG A 23 17.06 -30.14 -6.47
CA ARG A 23 16.34 -31.32 -5.92
C ARG A 23 15.61 -31.04 -4.58
N TYR A 24 15.86 -29.89 -3.94
CA TYR A 24 15.33 -29.52 -2.62
C TYR A 24 14.60 -28.17 -2.66
N GLU A 25 13.60 -28.03 -3.54
CA GLU A 25 12.72 -26.86 -3.54
C GLU A 25 12.00 -26.72 -2.19
N GLU A 26 12.15 -25.56 -1.56
CA GLU A 26 11.49 -25.25 -0.29
C GLU A 26 10.63 -23.99 -0.46
N THR A 27 9.35 -24.10 -0.09
CA THR A 27 8.42 -22.97 -0.06
C THR A 27 7.81 -22.83 1.33
N ILE A 28 8.15 -21.74 2.00
CA ILE A 28 7.66 -21.39 3.32
C ILE A 28 6.56 -20.36 3.16
N ARG A 29 5.36 -20.64 3.68
CA ARG A 29 4.18 -19.77 3.57
C ARG A 29 3.74 -19.32 4.96
N GLY A 30 3.32 -18.07 5.06
CA GLY A 30 2.87 -17.49 6.32
C GLY A 30 2.49 -16.02 6.16
N THR A 31 2.27 -15.34 7.28
CA THR A 31 2.24 -13.89 7.33
C THR A 31 3.66 -13.31 7.24
N LEU A 32 3.81 -12.04 6.87
CA LEU A 32 5.14 -11.39 6.83
C LEU A 32 5.84 -11.43 8.21
N SER A 33 5.09 -11.37 9.31
CA SER A 33 5.63 -11.54 10.67
C SER A 33 6.19 -12.95 10.90
N GLU A 34 5.45 -13.98 10.52
CA GLU A 34 5.88 -15.38 10.64
C GLU A 34 7.11 -15.65 9.77
N LEU A 35 7.10 -15.14 8.53
CA LEU A 35 8.23 -15.28 7.61
C LEU A 35 9.46 -14.51 8.07
N SER A 36 9.30 -13.37 8.75
CA SER A 36 10.42 -12.68 9.38
C SER A 36 11.03 -13.50 10.50
N THR A 37 10.20 -14.04 11.38
CA THR A 37 10.66 -14.92 12.48
C THR A 37 11.39 -16.15 11.94
N TRP A 38 10.85 -16.75 10.87
CA TRP A 38 11.49 -17.87 10.21
C TRP A 38 12.84 -17.50 9.61
N ALA A 39 12.94 -16.36 8.91
CA ALA A 39 14.18 -15.89 8.30
C ALA A 39 15.25 -15.53 9.33
N ASP A 40 14.87 -15.04 10.52
CA ASP A 40 15.82 -14.75 11.61
C ASP A 40 16.37 -16.03 12.27
N SER A 41 15.61 -17.13 12.19
CA SER A 41 15.96 -18.41 12.81
C SER A 41 16.65 -19.40 11.87
N ASN A 42 16.69 -19.11 10.57
CA ASN A 42 17.20 -20.02 9.54
C ASN A 42 18.25 -19.33 8.67
N GLU A 43 19.29 -20.06 8.30
CA GLU A 43 20.32 -19.52 7.40
C GLU A 43 19.77 -19.41 5.97
N VAL A 44 19.69 -18.18 5.46
CA VAL A 44 19.26 -17.87 4.09
C VAL A 44 20.48 -17.61 3.22
N LEU A 45 20.90 -18.62 2.48
CA LEU A 45 21.96 -18.58 1.48
C LEU A 45 21.38 -18.49 0.07
N GLY A 46 22.06 -17.71 -0.78
CA GLY A 46 21.73 -17.55 -2.20
C GLY A 46 20.59 -16.56 -2.47
N GLU A 47 20.18 -16.50 -3.74
CA GLU A 47 19.01 -15.73 -4.15
C GLU A 47 17.72 -16.42 -3.66
N ILE A 48 16.76 -15.62 -3.21
CA ILE A 48 15.43 -16.08 -2.81
C ILE A 48 14.36 -15.31 -3.56
N THR A 49 13.26 -15.97 -3.85
CA THR A 49 12.06 -15.32 -4.39
C THR A 49 11.09 -15.07 -3.24
N LEU A 50 10.71 -13.82 -3.03
CA LEU A 50 9.66 -13.44 -2.10
C LEU A 50 8.39 -13.10 -2.86
N VAL A 51 7.31 -13.82 -2.56
CA VAL A 51 5.96 -13.52 -3.05
C VAL A 51 5.19 -12.85 -1.93
N VAL A 52 4.54 -11.71 -2.20
CA VAL A 52 3.73 -10.96 -1.23
C VAL A 52 2.31 -10.85 -1.78
N GLU A 53 1.33 -11.04 -0.91
CA GLU A 53 -0.09 -10.82 -1.23
C GLU A 53 -0.32 -9.40 -1.74
N GLY A 54 -1.19 -9.30 -2.75
CA GLY A 54 -1.58 -8.03 -3.34
C GLY A 54 -2.19 -7.08 -2.31
N ALA A 55 -2.14 -5.78 -2.59
CA ALA A 55 -2.80 -4.81 -1.74
C ALA A 55 -4.34 -5.00 -1.80
N SER A 56 -5.04 -4.82 -0.67
CA SER A 56 -6.51 -4.80 -0.68
C SER A 56 -7.00 -3.66 -1.58
N ALA A 57 -8.14 -3.83 -2.25
CA ALA A 57 -8.76 -2.77 -3.04
C ALA A 57 -9.03 -1.49 -2.20
N ASP A 58 -9.22 -1.65 -0.89
CA ASP A 58 -9.46 -0.55 0.05
C ASP A 58 -8.16 0.00 0.69
N SER A 59 -6.97 -0.48 0.28
CA SER A 59 -5.69 -0.10 0.89
C SER A 59 -5.11 1.23 0.41
N ALA A 60 -5.75 1.87 -0.57
CA ALA A 60 -5.41 3.22 -0.98
C ALA A 60 -5.95 4.24 0.03
N SER A 61 -5.41 4.23 1.24
CA SER A 61 -5.68 5.28 2.22
C SER A 61 -4.75 6.46 1.95
N LEU A 62 -5.21 7.42 1.15
CA LEU A 62 -4.65 8.77 1.24
C LEU A 62 -5.08 9.39 2.57
N SER A 63 -4.17 10.07 3.26
CA SER A 63 -4.52 10.98 4.34
C SER A 63 -5.37 12.14 3.81
N ALA A 64 -6.09 12.83 4.71
CA ALA A 64 -6.88 13.99 4.33
C ALA A 64 -6.04 15.09 3.66
N ASP A 65 -4.82 15.31 4.15
CA ASP A 65 -3.90 16.32 3.59
C ASP A 65 -3.42 15.94 2.19
N GLU A 66 -3.10 14.66 1.94
CA GLU A 66 -2.71 14.19 0.62
C GLU A 66 -3.88 14.26 -0.37
N MET A 67 -5.10 13.93 0.06
CA MET A 67 -6.31 14.11 -0.76
C MET A 67 -6.48 15.59 -1.17
N VAL A 68 -6.34 16.51 -0.22
CA VAL A 68 -6.48 17.95 -0.46
C VAL A 68 -5.38 18.47 -1.39
N ALA A 69 -4.13 18.06 -1.16
CA ALA A 69 -2.99 18.43 -1.99
C ALA A 69 -3.20 17.98 -3.44
N ARG A 70 -3.59 16.72 -3.66
CA ARG A 70 -3.86 16.18 -5.00
C ARG A 70 -5.02 16.88 -5.69
N VAL A 71 -6.10 17.22 -4.97
CA VAL A 71 -7.20 18.01 -5.53
C VAL A 71 -6.70 19.38 -5.99
N ARG A 72 -5.87 20.07 -5.19
CA ARG A 72 -5.30 21.37 -5.55
C ARG A 72 -4.38 21.31 -6.77
N GLU A 73 -3.65 20.22 -6.97
CA GLU A 73 -2.85 20.01 -8.19
C GLU A 73 -3.73 19.97 -9.44
N PHE A 74 -4.84 19.22 -9.40
CA PHE A 74 -5.79 19.18 -10.51
C PHE A 74 -6.48 20.53 -10.73
N GLU A 75 -6.84 21.26 -9.66
CA GLU A 75 -7.36 22.62 -9.77
C GLU A 75 -6.33 23.58 -10.40
N GLY A 76 -5.06 23.49 -10.00
CA GLY A 76 -3.95 24.26 -10.57
C GLY A 76 -3.68 23.95 -12.04
N ALA A 77 -4.03 22.74 -12.49
CA ALA A 77 -4.01 22.35 -13.90
C ALA A 77 -5.27 22.81 -14.68
N GLY A 78 -6.18 23.57 -14.06
CA GLY A 78 -7.36 24.14 -14.68
C GLY A 78 -8.61 23.25 -14.63
N MET A 79 -8.59 22.14 -13.88
CA MET A 79 -9.77 21.32 -13.65
C MET A 79 -10.70 22.01 -12.64
N ASP A 80 -12.02 21.87 -12.84
CA ASP A 80 -12.96 22.35 -11.82
C ASP A 80 -12.86 21.46 -10.56
N ARG A 81 -13.18 22.04 -9.39
CA ARG A 81 -13.12 21.32 -8.11
C ARG A 81 -13.86 19.99 -8.13
N LYS A 82 -15.02 19.96 -8.77
CA LYS A 82 -15.88 18.77 -8.86
C LYS A 82 -15.22 17.66 -9.68
N GLY A 83 -14.56 18.01 -10.79
CA GLY A 83 -13.75 17.13 -11.60
C GLY A 83 -12.54 16.64 -10.82
N ALA A 84 -11.79 17.55 -10.19
CA ALA A 84 -10.60 17.22 -9.41
C ALA A 84 -10.90 16.19 -8.30
N ILE A 85 -11.97 16.40 -7.53
CA ILE A 85 -12.43 15.45 -6.51
C ILE A 85 -12.79 14.09 -7.12
N ALA A 86 -13.42 14.06 -8.30
CA ALA A 86 -13.77 12.82 -8.97
C ALA A 86 -12.53 12.07 -9.49
N SER A 87 -11.56 12.80 -10.04
CA SER A 87 -10.29 12.25 -10.52
C SER A 87 -9.47 11.66 -9.38
N VAL A 88 -9.35 12.34 -8.24
CA VAL A 88 -8.67 11.81 -7.05
C VAL A 88 -9.39 10.58 -6.50
N ALA A 89 -10.73 10.60 -6.45
CA ALA A 89 -11.49 9.44 -6.03
C ALA A 89 -11.24 8.21 -6.91
N GLN A 90 -11.17 8.41 -8.23
CA GLN A 90 -10.92 7.34 -9.19
C GLN A 90 -9.46 6.86 -9.16
N GLU A 91 -8.50 7.79 -9.13
CA GLU A 91 -7.05 7.52 -9.15
C GLU A 91 -6.63 6.65 -7.96
N PHE A 92 -7.22 6.90 -6.79
CA PHE A 92 -6.90 6.20 -5.54
C PHE A 92 -8.00 5.23 -5.10
N GLY A 93 -9.00 4.94 -5.91
CA GLY A 93 -10.06 3.98 -5.55
C GLY A 93 -10.87 4.32 -4.29
N ILE A 94 -10.83 5.59 -3.84
CA ILE A 94 -11.48 6.05 -2.61
C ILE A 94 -12.87 6.63 -2.90
N ALA A 95 -13.79 6.46 -1.95
CA ALA A 95 -15.14 6.98 -2.12
C ALA A 95 -15.12 8.52 -2.25
N LYS A 96 -15.77 9.04 -3.31
CA LYS A 96 -15.83 10.49 -3.61
C LYS A 96 -16.25 11.37 -2.41
N ARG A 97 -17.11 10.84 -1.53
CA ARG A 97 -17.55 11.52 -0.30
C ARG A 97 -16.41 11.80 0.68
N ILE A 98 -15.39 10.95 0.73
CA ILE A 98 -14.24 11.07 1.63
C ILE A 98 -13.34 12.22 1.14
N VAL A 99 -13.00 12.21 -0.15
CA VAL A 99 -12.23 13.29 -0.79
C VAL A 99 -12.94 14.64 -0.64
N TYR A 100 -14.26 14.66 -0.86
CA TYR A 100 -15.06 15.86 -0.66
C TYR A 100 -15.02 16.37 0.79
N ALA A 101 -15.21 15.48 1.77
CA ALA A 101 -15.15 15.85 3.19
C ALA A 101 -13.80 16.47 3.55
N ALA A 102 -12.69 15.84 3.13
CA ALA A 102 -11.34 16.35 3.35
C ALA A 102 -11.14 17.78 2.78
N VAL A 103 -11.60 18.01 1.55
CA VAL A 103 -11.53 19.34 0.91
C VAL A 103 -12.39 20.38 1.63
N VAL A 104 -13.60 20.02 2.05
CA VAL A 104 -14.49 20.94 2.79
C VAL A 104 -13.89 21.30 4.15
N ASP A 105 -13.36 20.32 4.88
CA ASP A 105 -12.79 20.55 6.19
C ASP A 105 -11.50 21.38 6.13
N ALA A 106 -10.64 21.15 5.12
CA ALA A 106 -9.47 21.98 4.88
C ALA A 106 -9.81 23.46 4.59
N ASN A 107 -10.92 23.73 3.89
CA ASN A 107 -11.38 25.10 3.62
C ASN A 107 -11.96 25.80 4.86
N LYS A 108 -12.40 25.06 5.89
CA LYS A 108 -12.82 25.66 7.16
C LYS A 108 -11.63 26.10 8.03
N ILE A 109 -10.49 25.43 7.85
CA ILE A 109 -9.28 25.64 8.65
C ILE A 109 -8.43 26.81 8.08
N ASN A 110 -8.54 27.10 6.79
CA ASN A 110 -7.97 28.29 6.14
C ASN A 110 -9.10 29.30 5.80
N PRO A 111 -9.50 30.20 6.73
CA PRO A 111 -10.43 31.29 6.41
C PRO A 111 -9.80 32.36 5.51
#